data_AF-A0A2E7DE36-F1
#
_entry.id   AF-A0A2E7DE36-F1
#
_cell.length_a   1.000
_cell.length_b   1.000
_cell.length_c   1.000
_cell.angle_alpha   90.00
_cell.angle_beta   90.00
_cell.angle_gamma   90.00
#
_symmetry.space_group_name_H-M   'P 1'
#
loop_
_entity.id
_entity.type
_entity.pdbx_description
1 polymer ?
#
loop_
_entity_poly.entity_id
_entity_poly.type
_entity_poly.pdbx_seq_one_letter_code
_entity_poly.pdbx_strand_id
1 'polypeptide(L)'
;MLGPEREFLIDKLGFQRVGLGTAMSVDHQVLAAIGLATLQVRMERVAENAERLAAMLENHPNVKAVYHPHRGGVLSFVRDGGLHAAEQVLNRLALFERLEGPLGLVSSVEHPVLMHFASVPSEIRTGMALRNGLFRLWCGVEDTDELIRDLQAALF
;
A
#
# COMPACT_ATOMS: atom_id res chain seq x y z
N MET A 1 -2.07 28.81 16.81
CA MET A 1 -1.45 28.30 18.05
C MET A 1 -2.24 27.08 18.46
N LEU A 2 -1.59 25.93 18.70
CA LEU A 2 -2.27 24.70 19.14
C LEU A 2 -2.65 24.92 20.62
N GLY A 3 -3.83 24.49 21.09
CA GLY A 3 -4.25 24.75 22.49
C GLY A 3 -3.30 24.16 23.54
N PRO A 4 -3.38 24.62 24.82
CA PRO A 4 -2.40 24.31 25.87
C PRO A 4 -2.22 22.81 26.16
N GLU A 5 -3.27 22.00 26.00
CA GLU A 5 -3.17 20.54 26.13
C GLU A 5 -2.28 19.90 25.06
N ARG A 6 -2.31 20.42 23.82
CA ARG A 6 -1.47 19.92 22.73
C ARG A 6 -0.01 20.29 22.94
N GLU A 7 0.26 21.49 23.43
CA GLU A 7 1.63 21.91 23.74
C GLU A 7 2.25 21.05 24.85
N PHE A 8 1.48 20.77 25.92
CA PHE A 8 1.90 19.84 26.96
C PHE A 8 2.26 18.45 26.41
N LEU A 9 1.44 17.89 25.50
CA LEU A 9 1.71 16.59 24.88
C LEU A 9 2.93 16.60 23.97
N ILE A 10 3.12 17.67 23.19
CA ILE A 10 4.29 17.83 22.31
C ILE A 10 5.57 17.88 23.14
N ASP A 11 5.57 18.59 24.27
CA ASP A 11 6.73 18.65 25.17
C ASP A 11 7.05 17.27 25.76
N LYS A 12 6.04 16.53 26.24
CA LYS A 12 6.22 15.16 26.75
C LYS A 12 6.77 14.21 25.70
N LEU A 13 6.28 14.26 24.46
CA LEU A 13 6.80 13.46 23.35
C LEU A 13 8.23 13.88 22.98
N GLY A 14 8.52 15.20 23.00
CA GLY A 14 9.85 15.74 22.78
C GLY A 14 10.87 15.22 23.79
N PHE A 15 10.52 15.24 25.07
CA PHE A 15 11.35 14.69 26.15
C PHE A 15 11.66 13.21 25.93
N GLN A 16 10.66 12.39 25.59
CA GLN A 16 10.86 10.96 25.32
C GLN A 16 11.73 10.71 24.08
N ARG A 17 11.51 11.45 22.99
CA ARG A 17 12.30 11.32 21.75
C ARG A 17 13.79 11.61 22.00
N VAL A 18 14.09 12.65 22.77
CA VAL A 18 15.47 13.01 23.14
C VAL A 18 16.05 11.98 24.11
N GLY A 19 15.30 11.62 25.16
CA GLY A 19 15.76 10.69 26.19
C GLY A 19 16.02 9.27 25.67
N LEU A 20 15.24 8.80 24.70
CA LEU A 20 15.41 7.49 24.06
C LEU A 20 16.42 7.52 22.90
N GLY A 21 16.86 8.70 22.47
CA GLY A 21 17.78 8.85 21.32
C GLY A 21 17.18 8.43 19.97
N THR A 22 15.85 8.41 19.84
CA THR A 22 15.14 7.93 18.62
C THR A 22 14.94 9.03 17.57
N ALA A 23 15.83 10.03 17.55
CA ALA A 23 15.78 11.10 16.56
C ALA A 23 16.19 10.60 15.17
N MET A 24 15.51 11.07 14.13
CA MET A 24 15.86 10.80 12.73
C MET A 24 17.23 11.43 12.40
N SER A 25 18.09 10.73 11.65
CA SER A 25 19.37 11.31 11.21
C SER A 25 19.15 12.50 10.26
N VAL A 26 20.12 13.40 10.20
CA VAL A 26 20.04 14.62 9.38
C VAL A 26 19.81 14.29 7.90
N ASP A 27 20.51 13.29 7.37
CA ASP A 27 20.38 12.91 5.95
C ASP A 27 18.96 12.45 5.60
N HIS A 28 18.33 11.66 6.48
CA HIS A 28 16.93 11.24 6.29
C HIS A 28 15.96 12.41 6.43
N GLN A 29 16.23 13.38 7.32
CA GLN A 29 15.40 14.59 7.44
C GLN A 29 15.45 15.43 6.15
N VAL A 30 16.63 15.55 5.53
CA VAL A 30 16.78 16.26 4.25
C VAL A 30 16.00 15.56 3.13
N LEU A 31 16.12 14.23 3.01
CA LEU A 31 15.37 13.46 2.01
C LEU A 31 13.86 13.58 2.21
N ALA A 32 13.39 13.52 3.46
CA ALA A 32 11.98 13.72 3.78
C ALA A 32 11.50 15.12 3.38
N ALA A 33 12.27 16.18 3.69
CA ALA A 33 11.95 17.56 3.32
C ALA A 33 11.86 17.75 1.80
N ILE A 34 12.78 17.16 1.03
CA ILE A 34 12.72 17.17 -0.44
C ILE A 34 11.47 16.45 -0.93
N GLY A 35 11.15 15.29 -0.36
CA GLY A 35 9.93 14.54 -0.69
C GLY A 35 8.64 15.33 -0.45
N LEU A 36 8.60 16.18 0.59
CA LEU A 36 7.46 17.04 0.89
C LEU A 36 7.19 18.09 -0.20
N ALA A 37 8.22 18.57 -0.90
CA ALA A 37 8.08 19.58 -1.95
C ALA A 37 7.19 19.11 -3.12
N THR A 38 7.09 17.79 -3.33
CA THR A 38 6.24 17.18 -4.39
C THR A 38 5.07 16.38 -3.83
N LEU A 39 4.79 16.47 -2.52
CA LEU A 39 3.78 15.62 -1.87
C LEU A 39 2.41 15.77 -2.51
N GLN A 40 1.96 17.01 -2.73
CA GLN A 40 0.63 17.27 -3.27
C GLN A 40 0.43 16.62 -4.64
N VAL A 41 1.33 16.90 -5.61
CA VAL A 41 1.21 16.37 -6.97
C VAL A 41 1.31 14.85 -7.03
N ARG A 42 2.11 14.23 -6.16
CA ARG A 42 2.18 12.78 -6.04
C ARG A 42 0.88 12.21 -5.49
N MET A 43 0.33 12.79 -4.44
CA MET A 43 -0.92 12.30 -3.82
C MET A 43 -2.13 12.43 -4.76
N GLU A 44 -2.19 13.49 -5.58
CA GLU A 44 -3.21 13.65 -6.61
C GLU A 44 -3.14 12.53 -7.65
N ARG A 45 -1.94 12.28 -8.22
CA ARG A 45 -1.75 11.21 -9.21
C ARG A 45 -2.00 9.82 -8.62
N VAL A 46 -1.49 9.57 -7.42
CA VAL A 46 -1.63 8.28 -6.73
C VAL A 46 -3.11 7.99 -6.44
N ALA A 47 -3.91 8.99 -6.06
CA ALA A 47 -5.34 8.83 -5.85
C ALA A 47 -6.11 8.58 -7.14
N GLU A 48 -5.76 9.28 -8.23
CA GLU A 48 -6.33 9.03 -9.55
C GLU A 48 -6.05 7.60 -10.03
N ASN A 49 -4.80 7.14 -9.89
CA ASN A 49 -4.39 5.78 -10.25
C ASN A 49 -5.19 4.74 -9.46
N ALA A 50 -5.32 4.92 -8.15
CA ALA A 50 -6.06 4.00 -7.29
C ALA A 50 -7.55 3.90 -7.65
N GLU A 51 -8.20 5.04 -7.91
CA GLU A 51 -9.62 5.06 -8.31
C GLU A 51 -9.84 4.32 -9.63
N ARG A 52 -8.98 4.56 -10.62
CA ARG A 52 -9.09 3.92 -11.94
C ARG A 52 -8.79 2.42 -11.89
N LEU A 53 -7.79 2.01 -11.11
CA LEU A 53 -7.49 0.60 -10.89
C LEU A 53 -8.61 -0.11 -10.13
N ALA A 54 -9.20 0.53 -9.11
CA ALA A 54 -10.35 0.00 -8.39
C ALA A 54 -11.54 -0.23 -9.32
N ALA A 55 -11.90 0.78 -10.12
CA ALA A 55 -13.00 0.66 -11.09
C ALA A 55 -12.77 -0.45 -12.13
N MET A 56 -11.53 -0.65 -12.58
CA MET A 56 -11.19 -1.75 -13.48
C MET A 56 -11.36 -3.11 -12.78
N LEU A 57 -10.84 -3.24 -11.55
CA LEU A 57 -10.91 -4.48 -10.77
C LEU A 57 -12.35 -4.88 -10.43
N GLU A 58 -13.22 -3.91 -10.13
CA GLU A 58 -14.64 -4.15 -9.84
C GLU A 58 -15.39 -4.80 -11.00
N ASN A 59 -14.93 -4.55 -12.23
CA ASN A 59 -15.51 -5.11 -13.45
C ASN A 59 -14.78 -6.38 -13.95
N HIS A 60 -13.74 -6.83 -13.24
CA HIS A 60 -12.92 -7.96 -13.70
C HIS A 60 -13.52 -9.31 -13.26
N PRO A 61 -13.71 -10.30 -14.17
CA PRO A 61 -14.44 -11.54 -13.87
C PRO A 61 -13.79 -12.43 -12.79
N ASN A 62 -12.46 -12.37 -12.66
CA ASN A 62 -11.72 -13.15 -11.67
C ASN A 62 -11.57 -12.45 -10.30
N VAL A 63 -12.19 -11.28 -10.11
CA VAL A 63 -12.12 -10.49 -8.87
C VAL A 63 -13.46 -10.57 -8.16
N LYS A 64 -13.44 -11.05 -6.90
CA LYS A 64 -14.64 -11.23 -6.07
C LYS A 64 -15.05 -10.00 -5.30
N ALA A 65 -14.08 -9.17 -4.92
CA ALA A 65 -14.31 -8.00 -4.09
C ALA A 65 -13.17 -7.01 -4.27
N VAL A 66 -13.51 -5.73 -4.22
CA VAL A 66 -12.58 -4.60 -4.19
C VAL A 66 -12.87 -3.76 -2.95
N TYR A 67 -11.81 -3.25 -2.34
CA TYR A 67 -11.84 -2.43 -1.14
C TYR A 67 -11.02 -1.17 -1.42
N HIS A 68 -11.71 -0.10 -1.79
CA HIS A 68 -11.13 1.22 -2.00
C HIS A 68 -11.98 2.27 -1.27
N PRO A 69 -11.39 3.15 -0.43
CA PRO A 69 -12.16 4.15 0.29
C PRO A 69 -12.53 5.39 -0.55
N HIS A 70 -12.34 5.34 -1.87
CA HIS A 70 -12.48 6.49 -2.81
C HIS A 70 -11.61 7.69 -2.44
N ARG A 71 -10.45 7.42 -1.81
CA ARG A 71 -9.46 8.41 -1.40
C ARG A 71 -8.09 7.78 -1.16
N GLY A 72 -7.04 8.51 -1.53
CA GLY A 72 -5.66 8.06 -1.34
C GLY A 72 -5.24 6.98 -2.34
N GLY A 73 -4.08 6.39 -2.11
CA GLY A 73 -3.39 5.53 -3.08
C GLY A 73 -3.46 4.03 -2.86
N VAL A 74 -4.30 3.58 -1.93
CA VAL A 74 -4.26 2.20 -1.45
C VAL A 74 -5.60 1.56 -1.70
N LEU A 75 -5.56 0.40 -2.36
CA LEU A 75 -6.72 -0.44 -2.56
C LEU A 75 -6.35 -1.89 -2.29
N SER A 76 -7.34 -2.68 -1.91
CA SER A 76 -7.20 -4.12 -1.77
C SER A 76 -8.24 -4.83 -2.63
N PHE A 77 -7.93 -6.02 -3.12
CA PHE A 77 -8.90 -6.83 -3.86
C PHE A 77 -8.73 -8.30 -3.55
N VAL A 78 -9.76 -9.09 -3.85
CA VAL A 78 -9.78 -10.54 -3.62
C VAL A 78 -9.95 -11.24 -4.97
N ARG A 79 -8.91 -11.96 -5.41
CA ARG A 79 -8.95 -12.81 -6.59
C ARG A 79 -9.52 -14.19 -6.23
N ASP A 80 -10.26 -14.77 -7.15
CA ASP A 80 -10.60 -16.18 -7.13
C ASP A 80 -9.43 -17.12 -7.42
N GLY A 81 -9.52 -18.37 -6.93
CA GLY A 81 -8.55 -19.44 -7.23
C GLY A 81 -7.51 -19.73 -6.12
N GLY A 82 -7.59 -19.04 -4.98
CA GLY A 82 -6.76 -19.33 -3.80
C GLY A 82 -5.27 -19.01 -3.98
N LEU A 83 -4.42 -19.60 -3.13
CA LEU A 83 -2.98 -19.27 -3.07
C LEU A 83 -2.26 -19.51 -4.39
N HIS A 84 -2.56 -20.60 -5.09
CA HIS A 84 -1.90 -20.91 -6.36
C HIS A 84 -2.17 -19.86 -7.43
N ALA A 85 -3.44 -19.44 -7.57
CA ALA A 85 -3.78 -18.35 -8.48
C ALA A 85 -3.15 -17.03 -8.04
N ALA A 86 -3.02 -16.81 -6.73
CA ALA A 86 -2.38 -15.61 -6.21
C ALA A 86 -0.87 -15.56 -6.53
N GLU A 87 -0.16 -16.68 -6.39
CA GLU A 87 1.26 -16.80 -6.79
C GLU A 87 1.45 -16.53 -8.28
N GLN A 88 0.53 -17.02 -9.12
CA GLN A 88 0.56 -16.76 -10.56
C GLN A 88 0.40 -15.26 -10.89
N VAL A 89 -0.49 -14.53 -10.20
CA VAL A 89 -0.59 -13.05 -10.36
C VAL A 89 0.76 -12.42 -10.07
N LEU A 90 1.31 -12.70 -8.89
CA LEU A 90 2.57 -12.09 -8.45
C LEU A 90 3.67 -12.36 -9.48
N ASN A 91 3.72 -13.58 -10.03
CA ASN A 91 4.67 -14.01 -11.06
C ASN A 91 4.49 -13.39 -12.43
N ARG A 92 3.35 -12.76 -12.71
CA ARG A 92 3.06 -12.14 -14.01
C ARG A 92 3.12 -10.61 -14.00
N LEU A 93 2.94 -9.98 -12.84
CA LEU A 93 3.06 -8.53 -12.72
C LEU A 93 4.48 -8.08 -13.07
N ALA A 94 4.58 -7.11 -13.98
CA ALA A 94 5.85 -6.57 -14.44
C ALA A 94 6.10 -5.14 -13.93
N LEU A 95 5.05 -4.38 -13.60
CA LEU A 95 5.17 -2.99 -13.14
C LEU A 95 5.02 -2.85 -11.62
N PHE A 96 4.30 -3.77 -10.98
CA PHE A 96 4.11 -3.74 -9.53
C PHE A 96 5.26 -4.44 -8.81
N GLU A 97 6.01 -3.70 -8.02
CA GLU A 97 7.06 -4.24 -7.17
C GLU A 97 6.48 -5.12 -6.06
N ARG A 98 7.05 -6.31 -5.84
CA ARG A 98 6.63 -7.18 -4.74
C ARG A 98 7.25 -6.73 -3.44
N LEU A 99 6.56 -5.83 -2.75
CA LEU A 99 7.05 -5.21 -1.53
C LEU A 99 5.92 -5.03 -0.51
N GLU A 100 6.28 -5.19 0.76
CA GLU A 100 5.45 -4.77 1.88
C GLU A 100 5.51 -3.24 2.05
N GLY A 101 4.44 -2.55 1.65
CA GLY A 101 4.30 -1.11 1.86
C GLY A 101 4.51 -0.26 0.61
N PRO A 102 4.25 1.06 0.73
CA PRO A 102 4.41 1.99 -0.38
C PRO A 102 5.88 2.34 -0.64
N LEU A 103 6.26 2.45 -1.92
CA LEU A 103 7.53 3.06 -2.36
C LEU A 103 7.37 4.55 -2.72
N GLY A 104 6.15 5.07 -2.72
CA GLY A 104 5.82 6.47 -2.93
C GLY A 104 5.75 6.91 -4.39
N LEU A 105 6.70 6.47 -5.24
CA LEU A 105 6.69 6.75 -6.69
C LEU A 105 6.33 5.53 -7.53
N VAL A 106 6.78 4.36 -7.08
CA VAL A 106 6.59 3.09 -7.77
C VAL A 106 5.43 2.33 -7.13
N SER A 107 4.61 1.73 -7.96
CA SER A 107 3.51 0.87 -7.58
C SER A 107 4.03 -0.42 -6.96
N SER A 108 3.43 -0.84 -5.87
CA SER A 108 3.79 -2.09 -5.19
C SER A 108 2.57 -2.95 -4.91
N VAL A 109 2.80 -4.26 -4.86
CA VAL A 109 1.83 -5.30 -4.55
C VAL A 109 2.31 -6.12 -3.37
N GLU A 110 1.40 -6.38 -2.44
CA GLU A 110 1.58 -7.36 -1.37
C GLU A 110 0.46 -8.40 -1.42
N HIS A 111 0.84 -9.65 -1.18
CA HIS A 111 -0.09 -10.70 -0.80
C HIS A 111 0.11 -11.06 0.69
N PRO A 112 -0.76 -10.60 1.61
CA PRO A 112 -0.51 -10.66 3.05
C PRO A 112 -0.19 -12.06 3.58
N VAL A 113 -0.87 -13.11 3.06
CA VAL A 113 -0.65 -14.50 3.52
C VAL A 113 0.70 -15.06 3.07
N LEU A 114 1.21 -14.62 1.91
CA LEU A 114 2.47 -15.14 1.34
C LEU A 114 3.69 -14.31 1.75
N MET A 115 3.47 -13.11 2.27
CA MET A 115 4.53 -12.15 2.62
C MET A 115 4.49 -11.87 4.12
N HIS A 116 3.81 -10.81 4.55
CA HIS A 116 3.87 -10.30 5.92
C HIS A 116 3.41 -11.30 6.99
N PHE A 117 2.41 -12.13 6.68
CA PHE A 117 1.86 -13.14 7.59
C PHE A 117 2.31 -14.57 7.24
N ALA A 118 3.34 -14.74 6.41
CA ALA A 118 3.83 -16.06 6.02
C ALA A 118 4.25 -16.91 7.23
N SER A 119 4.86 -16.27 8.24
CA SER A 119 5.31 -16.92 9.49
C SER A 119 4.19 -17.17 10.51
N VAL A 120 2.99 -16.60 10.31
CA VAL A 120 1.87 -16.76 11.24
C VAL A 120 1.16 -18.09 10.96
N PRO A 121 0.99 -18.99 11.94
CA PRO A 121 0.29 -20.27 11.75
C PRO A 121 -1.09 -20.14 11.10
N SER A 122 -1.47 -21.13 10.29
CA SER A 122 -2.68 -21.08 9.46
C SER A 122 -3.97 -20.96 10.27
N GLU A 123 -3.96 -21.54 11.46
CA GLU A 123 -5.04 -21.56 12.44
C GLU A 123 -5.29 -20.15 12.98
N ILE A 124 -4.22 -19.38 13.20
CA ILE A 124 -4.29 -17.99 13.64
C ILE A 124 -4.72 -17.08 12.48
N ARG A 125 -4.20 -17.31 11.26
CA ARG A 125 -4.59 -16.53 10.08
C ARG A 125 -6.08 -16.64 9.74
N THR A 126 -6.67 -17.80 9.99
CA THR A 126 -8.11 -18.04 9.76
C THR A 126 -8.98 -17.08 10.57
N GLY A 127 -8.53 -16.66 11.76
CA GLY A 127 -9.19 -15.67 12.60
C GLY A 127 -8.97 -14.20 12.17
N MET A 128 -8.05 -13.92 11.25
CA MET A 128 -7.64 -12.56 10.86
C MET A 128 -8.34 -12.03 9.60
N ALA A 129 -9.34 -12.75 9.09
CA ALA A 129 -10.03 -12.44 7.83
C ALA A 129 -9.09 -12.32 6.60
N LEU A 130 -7.91 -12.93 6.66
CA LEU A 130 -6.92 -12.95 5.58
C LEU A 130 -7.30 -14.02 4.56
N ARG A 131 -7.90 -13.60 3.45
CA ARG A 131 -8.25 -14.52 2.36
C ARG A 131 -7.00 -14.89 1.57
N ASN A 132 -6.92 -16.14 1.12
CA ASN A 132 -5.82 -16.68 0.31
C ASN A 132 -5.65 -16.04 -1.08
N GLY A 133 -6.58 -15.19 -1.51
CA GLY A 133 -6.47 -14.41 -2.74
C GLY A 133 -6.53 -12.91 -2.47
N LEU A 134 -6.26 -12.47 -1.23
CA LEU A 134 -6.25 -11.06 -0.85
C LEU A 134 -4.95 -10.41 -1.33
N PHE A 135 -5.08 -9.34 -2.09
CA PHE A 135 -3.99 -8.47 -2.50
C PHE A 135 -4.19 -7.08 -1.91
N ARG A 136 -3.07 -6.42 -1.62
CA ARG A 136 -3.01 -4.99 -1.32
C ARG A 136 -2.10 -4.32 -2.32
N LEU A 137 -2.60 -3.27 -2.97
CA LEU A 137 -1.83 -2.44 -3.90
C LEU A 137 -1.59 -1.07 -3.27
N TRP A 138 -0.36 -0.58 -3.41
CA TRP A 138 -0.05 0.83 -3.26
C TRP A 138 0.25 1.38 -4.64
N CYS A 139 -0.59 2.30 -5.09
CA CYS A 139 -0.44 2.90 -6.40
C CYS A 139 0.71 3.92 -6.36
N GLY A 140 1.58 3.86 -7.35
CA GLY A 140 2.61 4.85 -7.62
C GLY A 140 2.10 5.93 -8.57
N VAL A 141 3.04 6.62 -9.23
CA VAL A 141 2.78 7.74 -10.14
C VAL A 141 2.95 7.38 -11.61
N GLU A 142 3.08 6.09 -11.93
CA GLU A 142 3.19 5.61 -13.30
C GLU A 142 1.95 5.93 -14.14
N ASP A 143 2.07 5.72 -15.45
CA ASP A 143 0.94 5.83 -16.37
C ASP A 143 -0.15 4.84 -15.98
N THR A 144 -1.36 5.35 -15.74
CA THR A 144 -2.46 4.53 -15.25
C THR A 144 -2.87 3.43 -16.23
N ASP A 145 -2.77 3.69 -17.54
CA ASP A 145 -3.18 2.72 -18.54
C ASP A 145 -2.17 1.57 -18.62
N GLU A 146 -0.88 1.85 -18.39
CA GLU A 146 0.15 0.82 -18.23
C GLU A 146 -0.10 -0.05 -17.00
N LEU A 147 -0.39 0.56 -15.85
CA LEU A 147 -0.72 -0.17 -14.62
C LEU A 147 -1.97 -1.06 -14.80
N ILE A 148 -3.01 -0.53 -15.47
CA ILE A 148 -4.22 -1.29 -15.78
C ILE A 148 -3.90 -2.47 -16.69
N ARG A 149 -3.13 -2.26 -17.77
CA ARG A 149 -2.75 -3.34 -18.70
C ARG A 149 -1.96 -4.44 -18.02
N ASP A 150 -0.98 -4.08 -17.18
CA ASP A 150 -0.16 -5.03 -16.44
C ASP A 150 -1.01 -5.86 -15.47
N LEU A 151 -1.87 -5.20 -14.69
CA LEU A 151 -2.74 -5.87 -13.73
C LEU A 151 -3.78 -6.77 -14.42
N GLN A 152 -4.38 -6.32 -15.52
CA GLN A 152 -5.29 -7.15 -16.32
C GLN A 152 -4.59 -8.40 -16.84
N ALA A 153 -3.40 -8.24 -17.46
CA ALA A 153 -2.64 -9.37 -17.99
C ALA A 153 -2.27 -10.39 -16.90
N ALA A 154 -1.96 -9.93 -15.69
CA ALA A 154 -1.64 -10.80 -14.56
C ALA A 154 -2.86 -11.53 -13.97
N LEU A 155 -4.07 -10.99 -14.13
CA LEU A 155 -5.30 -11.54 -13.59
C LEU A 155 -5.95 -12.65 -14.43
N PHE A 156 -5.47 -12.87 -15.67
CA PHE A 156 -5.88 -14.00 -16.52
C PHE A 156 -5.28 -15.34 -16.09
#